data_AF-A0A850PQZ5-F1
#
_entry.id   AF-A0A850PQZ5-F1
#
_cell.length_a   1.000
_cell.length_b   1.000
_cell.length_c   1.000
_cell.angle_alpha   90.00
_cell.angle_beta   90.00
_cell.angle_gamma   90.00
#
_symmetry.space_group_name_H-M   'P 1'
#
loop_
_entity.id
_entity.type
_entity.pdbx_description
1 polymer ?
#
loop_
_entity_poly.entity_id
_entity_poly.type
_entity_poly.pdbx_seq_one_letter_code
_entity_poly.pdbx_strand_id
1 'polypeptide(L)'
;MTAILHSQRLWELVTARLAEHHADDVAGIVLGPRVRDLCAALGVPVRDWWQVSHWMDRRDHDHHHTEGHHHTDVLGAYIDVMVADRCVRPGDDLVSDLVAFDVDDCGLTADDIRTIIVELISA
;
A
#
# COMPACT_ATOMS: atom_id res chain seq x y z
N MET A 1 -9.58 14.80 2.30
CA MET A 1 -8.65 15.40 3.26
C MET A 1 -7.24 15.02 2.82
N THR A 2 -6.70 15.78 1.86
CA THR A 2 -5.36 15.63 1.27
C THR A 2 -4.33 16.32 2.15
N ALA A 3 -3.89 15.67 3.23
CA ALA A 3 -2.95 16.27 4.17
C ALA A 3 -1.73 15.41 4.52
N ILE A 4 -1.75 14.10 4.21
CA ILE A 4 -0.76 13.17 4.78
C ILE A 4 0.48 13.02 3.89
N LEU A 5 0.35 13.15 2.56
CA LEU A 5 1.47 13.18 1.60
C LEU A 5 2.19 14.55 1.47
N HIS A 6 2.11 15.44 2.46
CA HIS A 6 2.78 16.76 2.41
C HIS A 6 4.18 16.79 3.03
N SER A 7 4.59 15.74 3.76
CA SER A 7 5.96 15.65 4.25
C SER A 7 6.89 15.18 3.13
N GLN A 8 7.87 16.02 2.77
CA GLN A 8 8.88 15.67 1.76
C GLN A 8 9.62 14.38 2.11
N ARG A 9 9.91 14.16 3.41
CA ARG A 9 10.56 12.94 3.90
C ARG A 9 9.73 11.68 3.67
N LEU A 10 8.41 11.78 3.86
CA LEU A 10 7.50 10.66 3.64
C LEU A 10 7.49 10.29 2.15
N TRP A 11 7.41 11.29 1.27
CA TRP A 11 7.46 11.07 -0.17
C TRP A 11 8.78 10.49 -0.65
N GLU A 12 9.90 10.97 -0.11
CA GLU A 12 11.24 10.43 -0.38
C GLU A 12 11.33 8.95 0.02
N LEU A 13 10.83 8.59 1.20
CA LEU A 13 10.80 7.21 1.68
C LEU A 13 10.00 6.32 0.73
N VAL A 14 8.78 6.74 0.40
CA VAL A 14 7.88 5.99 -0.49
C VAL A 14 8.51 5.81 -1.88
N THR A 15 9.11 6.87 -2.42
CA THR A 15 9.74 6.86 -3.75
C THR A 15 10.97 5.95 -3.77
N ALA A 16 11.81 6.02 -2.75
CA ALA A 16 12.98 5.17 -2.63
C ALA A 16 12.58 3.68 -2.62
N ARG A 17 11.57 3.34 -1.81
CA ARG A 17 11.09 1.96 -1.68
C ARG A 17 10.49 1.43 -2.98
N LEU A 18 9.69 2.23 -3.69
CA LEU A 18 9.12 1.82 -4.98
C LEU A 18 10.20 1.60 -6.06
N ALA A 19 11.30 2.36 -6.02
CA ALA A 19 12.40 2.21 -6.97
C ALA A 19 13.21 0.91 -6.78
N GLU A 20 13.25 0.34 -5.57
CA GLU A 20 14.02 -0.87 -5.25
C GLU A 20 13.42 -2.15 -5.87
N HIS A 21 12.13 -2.17 -6.20
CA HIS A 21 11.41 -3.39 -6.59
C HIS A 21 11.26 -3.63 -8.11
N HIS A 22 11.95 -2.84 -8.94
CA HIS A 22 11.81 -2.82 -10.40
C HIS A 22 12.56 -3.97 -11.12
N ALA A 23 12.28 -5.24 -10.80
CA ALA A 23 12.92 -6.40 -11.45
C ALA A 23 12.13 -6.96 -12.65
N ASP A 24 12.75 -7.52 -13.69
CA ASP A 24 12.01 -8.24 -14.75
C ASP A 24 11.66 -9.66 -14.28
N ASP A 25 10.41 -9.90 -13.86
CA ASP A 25 9.93 -11.19 -13.33
C ASP A 25 8.53 -11.54 -13.87
N VAL A 26 8.18 -12.84 -13.87
CA VAL A 26 6.93 -13.42 -14.38
C VAL A 26 5.68 -12.77 -13.78
N ALA A 27 5.74 -12.37 -12.51
CA ALA A 27 4.65 -11.65 -11.87
C ALA A 27 4.33 -10.32 -12.56
N GLY A 28 5.33 -9.63 -13.12
CA GLY A 28 5.16 -8.40 -13.88
C GLY A 28 4.41 -8.62 -15.20
N ILE A 29 4.50 -9.81 -15.79
CA ILE A 29 3.73 -10.18 -16.99
C ILE A 29 2.25 -10.39 -16.65
N VAL A 30 1.96 -11.00 -15.49
CA VAL A 30 0.60 -11.38 -15.08
C VAL A 30 -0.16 -10.20 -14.48
N LEU A 31 0.48 -9.41 -13.62
CA LEU A 31 -0.16 -8.33 -12.86
C LEU A 31 0.07 -6.95 -13.49
N GLY A 32 1.03 -6.84 -14.42
CA GLY A 32 1.59 -5.57 -14.86
C GLY A 32 2.68 -5.08 -13.89
N PRO A 33 3.66 -4.29 -14.40
CA PRO A 33 4.83 -3.88 -13.62
C PRO A 33 4.44 -3.03 -12.39
N ARG A 34 3.48 -2.11 -12.54
CA ARG A 34 3.06 -1.21 -11.45
C ARG A 34 2.47 -1.95 -10.25
N VAL A 35 1.52 -2.86 -10.50
CA VAL A 35 0.85 -3.61 -9.42
C VAL A 35 1.83 -4.57 -8.75
N ARG A 36 2.73 -5.19 -9.52
CA ARG A 36 3.79 -6.03 -8.99
C ARG A 36 4.69 -5.23 -8.06
N ASP A 37 5.25 -4.11 -8.53
CA ASP A 37 6.16 -3.27 -7.75
C ASP A 37 5.51 -2.78 -6.46
N LEU A 38 4.22 -2.39 -6.53
CA LEU A 38 3.47 -1.97 -5.37
C LEU A 38 3.23 -3.10 -4.37
N CYS A 39 2.84 -4.30 -4.83
CA CYS A 39 2.67 -5.46 -3.96
C CYS A 39 3.99 -5.87 -3.29
N ALA A 40 5.10 -5.80 -4.02
CA ALA A 40 6.43 -6.08 -3.49
C ALA A 40 6.85 -5.02 -2.45
N ALA A 41 6.73 -3.74 -2.79
CA ALA A 41 7.07 -2.63 -1.91
C ALA A 41 6.26 -2.61 -0.62
N LEU A 42 4.97 -2.95 -0.68
CA LEU A 42 4.11 -3.04 0.50
C LEU A 42 4.36 -4.31 1.34
N GLY A 43 5.21 -5.24 0.88
CA GLY A 43 5.46 -6.49 1.58
C GLY A 43 4.24 -7.43 1.60
N VAL A 44 3.38 -7.33 0.57
CA VAL A 44 2.25 -8.25 0.40
C VAL A 44 2.80 -9.66 0.18
N PRO A 45 2.30 -10.70 0.87
CA PRO A 45 2.71 -12.06 0.61
C PRO A 45 2.40 -12.44 -0.84
N VAL A 46 3.35 -13.08 -1.54
CA VAL A 46 3.23 -13.45 -2.97
C VAL A 46 1.94 -14.21 -3.30
N ARG A 47 1.49 -15.08 -2.38
CA ARG A 47 0.24 -15.84 -2.52
C ARG A 47 -1.02 -14.95 -2.61
N ASP A 48 -0.95 -13.74 -2.09
CA ASP A 48 -2.07 -12.81 -1.98
C ASP A 48 -2.04 -11.79 -3.14
N TRP A 49 -0.96 -11.73 -3.93
CA TRP A 49 -0.77 -10.73 -5.00
C TRP A 49 -1.91 -10.70 -6.02
N TRP A 50 -2.38 -11.87 -6.47
CA TRP A 50 -3.50 -11.96 -7.42
C TRP A 50 -4.82 -11.45 -6.84
N GLN A 51 -5.07 -11.75 -5.56
CA GLN A 51 -6.31 -11.32 -4.92
C GLN A 51 -6.29 -9.81 -4.63
N VAL A 52 -5.15 -9.30 -4.19
CA VAL A 52 -4.92 -7.89 -3.92
C VAL A 52 -4.98 -7.07 -5.21
N SER A 53 -4.38 -7.54 -6.31
CA SER A 53 -4.47 -6.86 -7.61
C SER A 53 -5.92 -6.73 -8.09
N HIS A 54 -6.73 -7.77 -7.87
CA HIS A 54 -8.15 -7.73 -8.22
C HIS A 54 -8.95 -6.73 -7.39
N TRP A 55 -8.60 -6.54 -6.12
CA TRP A 55 -9.21 -5.49 -5.30
C TRP A 55 -8.76 -4.09 -5.71
N MET A 56 -7.51 -3.92 -6.14
CA MET A 56 -6.99 -2.64 -6.64
C MET A 56 -7.68 -2.24 -7.96
N ASP A 57 -7.75 -3.14 -8.94
CA ASP A 57 -8.35 -2.90 -10.26
C ASP A 57 -9.85 -2.56 -10.19
N ARG A 58 -10.59 -3.27 -9.32
CA ARG A 58 -12.04 -3.02 -9.15
C ARG A 58 -12.37 -1.72 -8.44
N ARG A 59 -11.45 -1.18 -7.63
CA ARG A 59 -11.64 0.15 -7.02
C ARG A 59 -11.68 1.25 -8.08
N ASP A 60 -10.81 1.19 -9.08
CA ASP A 60 -10.77 2.17 -10.18
C ASP A 60 -12.05 2.13 -11.03
N HIS A 61 -12.70 0.97 -11.11
CA HIS A 61 -13.91 0.76 -11.91
C HIS A 61 -15.22 1.14 -11.18
N ASP A 62 -15.28 0.98 -9.85
CA ASP A 62 -16.53 1.10 -9.11
C ASP A 62 -16.83 2.53 -8.55
N HIS A 63 -16.05 3.55 -8.92
CA HIS A 63 -16.34 4.96 -8.55
C HIS A 63 -17.75 5.46 -8.98
N HIS A 64 -18.47 4.69 -9.81
CA HIS A 64 -19.81 5.00 -10.30
C HIS A 64 -20.95 4.10 -9.77
N HIS A 65 -20.69 3.07 -8.94
CA HIS A 65 -21.74 2.14 -8.45
C HIS A 65 -21.63 1.77 -6.97
N THR A 66 -22.78 1.50 -6.34
CA THR A 66 -22.93 1.16 -4.89
C THR A 66 -22.15 -0.10 -4.47
N GLU A 67 -21.75 -0.97 -5.40
CA GLU A 67 -20.93 -2.17 -5.14
C GLU A 67 -19.43 -1.84 -4.89
N GLY A 68 -18.97 -0.63 -5.23
CA GLY A 68 -17.58 -0.19 -5.03
C GLY A 68 -17.16 0.07 -3.61
N HIS A 69 -18.13 0.30 -2.72
CA HIS A 69 -17.84 0.54 -1.32
C HIS A 69 -17.31 -0.76 -0.66
N HIS A 70 -17.88 -1.92 -1.01
CA HIS A 70 -17.46 -3.19 -0.42
C HIS A 70 -16.02 -3.61 -0.75
N HIS A 71 -15.54 -3.39 -1.98
CA HIS A 71 -14.17 -3.74 -2.36
C HIS A 71 -13.15 -2.78 -1.75
N THR A 72 -13.55 -1.51 -1.58
CA THR A 72 -12.78 -0.53 -0.84
C THR A 72 -12.64 -0.94 0.62
N ASP A 73 -13.71 -1.42 1.24
CA ASP A 73 -13.67 -1.87 2.63
C ASP A 73 -12.80 -3.12 2.82
N VAL A 74 -12.85 -4.09 1.88
CA VAL A 74 -12.05 -5.33 1.98
C VAL A 74 -10.55 -5.06 1.87
N LEU A 75 -10.12 -4.27 0.88
CA LEU A 75 -8.70 -3.93 0.76
C LEU A 75 -8.24 -3.03 1.92
N GLY A 76 -9.11 -2.17 2.46
CA GLY A 76 -8.82 -1.39 3.66
C GLY A 76 -8.58 -2.29 4.88
N ALA A 77 -9.47 -3.25 5.13
CA ALA A 77 -9.34 -4.21 6.22
C ALA A 77 -8.09 -5.11 6.07
N TYR A 78 -7.75 -5.50 4.84
CA TYR A 78 -6.51 -6.23 4.56
C TYR A 78 -5.28 -5.41 4.93
N ILE A 79 -5.24 -4.13 4.55
CA ILE A 79 -4.16 -3.20 4.92
C ILE A 79 -4.07 -3.06 6.44
N ASP A 80 -5.19 -2.93 7.14
CA ASP A 80 -5.21 -2.83 8.61
C ASP A 80 -4.56 -4.04 9.28
N VAL A 81 -4.81 -5.25 8.76
CA VAL A 81 -4.17 -6.47 9.25
C VAL A 81 -2.66 -6.46 8.99
N MET A 82 -2.21 -6.00 7.82
CA MET A 82 -0.78 -5.85 7.55
C MET A 82 -0.12 -4.86 8.51
N VAL A 83 -0.73 -3.69 8.72
CA VAL A 83 -0.22 -2.68 9.65
C VAL A 83 -0.13 -3.26 11.06
N ALA A 84 -1.18 -3.93 11.54
CA ALA A 84 -1.19 -4.55 12.86
C ALA A 84 -0.11 -5.64 13.02
N ASP A 85 0.13 -6.46 11.99
CA ASP A 85 1.22 -7.44 11.99
C ASP A 85 2.59 -6.75 12.09
N ARG A 86 2.81 -5.66 11.34
CA ARG A 86 4.11 -4.96 11.30
C ARG A 86 4.39 -4.12 12.54
N CYS A 87 3.36 -3.70 13.27
CA CYS A 87 3.51 -3.13 14.60
C CYS A 87 4.16 -4.10 15.59
N VAL A 88 3.94 -5.41 15.43
CA VAL A 88 4.53 -6.45 16.31
C VAL A 88 5.79 -7.04 15.71
N ARG A 89 5.84 -7.19 14.39
CA ARG A 89 6.91 -7.87 13.65
C ARG A 89 7.29 -7.06 12.41
N PRO A 90 8.17 -6.05 12.56
CA PRO A 90 8.65 -5.29 11.42
C PRO A 90 9.32 -6.21 10.40
N GLY A 91 9.07 -5.93 9.12
CA GLY A 91 9.76 -6.57 7.99
C GLY A 91 10.52 -5.53 7.17
N ASP A 92 11.00 -5.95 6.01
CA ASP A 92 11.74 -5.09 5.08
C ASP A 92 10.82 -4.65 3.93
N ASP A 93 9.92 -3.73 4.24
CA ASP A 93 8.95 -3.17 3.29
C ASP A 93 8.42 -1.81 3.74
N LEU A 94 7.70 -1.16 2.83
CA LEU A 94 7.09 0.15 3.03
C LEU A 94 6.16 0.19 4.23
N VAL A 95 5.38 -0.86 4.50
CA VAL A 95 4.44 -0.86 5.64
C VAL A 95 5.22 -0.77 6.95
N SER A 96 6.34 -1.50 7.04
CA SER A 96 7.21 -1.48 8.23
C SER A 96 7.91 -0.13 8.38
N ASP A 97 8.35 0.47 7.27
CA ASP A 97 8.91 1.83 7.28
C ASP A 97 7.90 2.86 7.76
N LEU A 98 6.65 2.79 7.29
CA LEU A 98 5.58 3.71 7.67
C LEU A 98 5.20 3.55 9.15
N VAL A 99 5.19 2.33 9.66
CA VAL A 99 4.98 2.05 11.09
C VAL A 99 6.10 2.64 11.94
N ALA A 100 7.35 2.60 11.46
CA ALA A 100 8.50 3.17 12.13
C ALA A 100 8.68 4.69 11.88
N PHE A 101 7.89 5.26 10.97
CA PHE A 101 8.02 6.66 10.58
C PHE A 101 7.48 7.56 11.69
N ASP A 102 8.38 8.37 12.23
CA ASP A 102 8.10 9.34 13.29
C ASP A 102 8.65 10.72 12.89
N VAL A 103 7.82 11.75 13.07
CA VAL A 103 8.20 13.16 12.86
C VAL A 103 7.86 13.92 14.12
N ASP A 104 8.87 14.51 14.76
CA ASP A 104 8.72 15.30 15.99
C ASP A 104 7.96 14.54 17.10
N ASP A 105 8.30 13.27 17.34
CA ASP A 105 7.63 12.35 18.28
C ASP A 105 6.14 12.10 17.96
N CYS A 106 5.69 12.45 16.75
CA CYS A 106 4.39 12.11 16.21
C CYS A 106 4.51 11.02 15.14
N GLY A 107 4.33 9.77 15.55
CA GLY A 107 4.24 8.62 14.66
C GLY A 107 2.93 8.60 13.87
N LEU A 108 2.93 7.91 12.73
CA LEU A 108 1.72 7.73 11.93
C LEU A 108 0.73 6.78 12.64
N THR A 109 -0.55 7.13 12.63
CA THR A 109 -1.59 6.21 13.10
C THR A 109 -1.89 5.15 12.04
N ALA A 110 -2.54 4.05 12.45
CA ALA A 110 -2.98 3.04 11.49
C ALA A 110 -3.92 3.60 10.41
N ASP A 111 -4.73 4.61 10.73
CA ASP A 111 -5.58 5.31 9.76
C ASP A 111 -4.76 6.15 8.77
N ASP A 112 -3.71 6.82 9.24
CA ASP A 112 -2.80 7.58 8.38
C ASP A 112 -2.08 6.65 7.40
N ILE A 113 -1.53 5.54 7.91
CA ILE A 113 -0.83 4.54 7.10
C ILE A 113 -1.78 3.93 6.07
N ARG A 114 -3.00 3.55 6.48
CA ARG A 114 -4.02 3.05 5.56
C ARG A 114 -4.34 4.08 4.47
N THR A 115 -4.53 5.34 4.84
CA THR A 115 -4.82 6.42 3.90
C THR A 115 -3.70 6.60 2.88
N ILE A 116 -2.44 6.64 3.33
CA ILE A 116 -1.26 6.74 2.45
C ILE A 116 -1.23 5.57 1.46
N ILE A 117 -1.42 4.33 1.93
CA ILE A 117 -1.38 3.14 1.07
C ILE A 117 -2.52 3.18 0.05
N VAL A 118 -3.72 3.60 0.46
CA VAL A 118 -4.86 3.73 -0.47
C VAL A 118 -4.59 4.82 -1.52
N GLU A 119 -4.03 5.96 -1.13
CA GLU A 119 -3.64 7.01 -2.08
C GLU A 119 -2.56 6.52 -3.06
N LEU A 120 -1.58 5.74 -2.60
CA LEU A 120 -0.56 5.12 -3.44
C LEU A 120 -1.12 4.14 -4.48
N ILE A 121 -2.12 3.37 -4.10
CA ILE A 121 -2.82 2.45 -5.01
C ILE A 121 -3.56 3.23 -6.11
N SER A 122 -4.15 4.37 -5.76
CA SER A 122 -4.96 5.19 -6.66
C SER A 122 -4.18 6.20 -7.52
N ALA A 123 -2.89 6.42 -7.26
CA ALA A 123 -2.06 7.41 -7.96
C ALA A 123 -1.41 6.89 -9.24
#